data_AF-A0A355WNA3-F1
#
_entry.id   AF-A0A355WNA3-F1
#
_cell.length_a   1.000
_cell.length_b   1.000
_cell.length_c   1.000
_cell.angle_alpha   90.00
_cell.angle_beta   90.00
_cell.angle_gamma   90.00
#
_symmetry.space_group_name_H-M   'P 1'
#
loop_
_entity.id
_entity.type
_entity.pdbx_description
1 polymer ?
#
loop_
_entity_poly.entity_id
_entity_poly.type
_entity_poly.pdbx_seq_one_letter_code
_entity_poly.pdbx_strand_id
1 'polypeptide(L)'
;TDLGLEVEGVENPADKLGAFRICRVIEAVQHPNADRLRQCRVETWPNGPDAPSEEVQVVCGAPNARTGLVGVFAPIGTHVP
;
A
#
# COMPACT_ATOMS: atom_id res chain seq x y z
N THR A 1 -33.28 -10.95 8.29
CA THR A 1 -32.43 -11.14 9.46
C THR A 1 -33.31 -11.72 10.55
N ASP A 2 -33.16 -13.02 10.82
CA ASP A 2 -34.22 -13.79 11.49
C ASP A 2 -34.22 -13.70 13.03
N LEU A 3 -33.23 -12.99 13.60
CA LEU A 3 -33.05 -12.76 15.04
C LEU A 3 -33.46 -11.34 15.49
N GLY A 4 -34.13 -10.56 14.65
CA GLY A 4 -34.51 -9.17 14.97
C GLY A 4 -33.35 -8.17 14.96
N LEU A 5 -32.18 -8.56 14.41
CA LEU A 5 -31.06 -7.66 14.17
C LEU A 5 -31.17 -7.08 12.76
N GLU A 6 -31.53 -5.81 12.64
CA GLU A 6 -31.59 -5.15 11.32
C GLU A 6 -30.17 -5.06 10.72
N VAL A 7 -30.04 -5.43 9.44
CA VAL A 7 -28.78 -5.32 8.69
C VAL A 7 -28.99 -4.27 7.61
N GLU A 8 -28.32 -3.14 7.77
CA GLU A 8 -28.39 -2.02 6.82
C GLU A 8 -27.65 -2.31 5.51
N GLY A 9 -26.65 -3.19 5.54
CA GLY A 9 -25.90 -3.59 4.36
C GLY A 9 -24.82 -4.62 4.67
N VAL A 10 -24.35 -5.28 3.61
CA VAL A 10 -23.20 -6.17 3.64
C VAL A 10 -22.24 -5.70 2.57
N GLU A 11 -21.03 -5.32 2.99
CA GLU A 11 -19.97 -4.90 2.08
C GLU A 11 -18.76 -5.82 2.21
N ASN A 12 -18.16 -6.15 1.06
CA ASN A 12 -16.90 -6.87 1.00
C ASN A 12 -15.78 -5.92 0.56
N PRO A 13 -14.92 -5.45 1.47
CA PRO A 13 -13.81 -4.56 1.13
C PRO A 13 -12.80 -5.18 0.17
N ALA A 14 -12.70 -6.51 0.13
CA ALA A 14 -11.75 -7.20 -0.74
C ALA A 14 -12.06 -6.97 -2.23
N ASP A 15 -13.33 -6.79 -2.59
CA ASP A 15 -13.72 -6.54 -3.99
C ASP A 15 -13.24 -5.16 -4.47
N LYS A 16 -13.19 -4.17 -3.56
CA LYS A 16 -12.73 -2.81 -3.84
C LYS A 16 -11.21 -2.67 -3.70
N LEU A 17 -10.59 -3.44 -2.79
CA LEU A 17 -9.20 -3.25 -2.34
C LEU A 17 -8.24 -4.37 -2.75
N GLY A 18 -8.71 -5.42 -3.43
CA GLY A 18 -7.89 -6.61 -3.75
C GLY A 18 -6.68 -6.33 -4.66
N ALA A 19 -6.66 -5.19 -5.36
CA ALA A 19 -5.52 -4.78 -6.19
C ALA A 19 -4.37 -4.14 -5.38
N PHE A 20 -4.59 -3.79 -4.11
CA PHE A 20 -3.56 -3.23 -3.25
C PHE A 20 -2.76 -4.33 -2.54
N ARG A 21 -1.49 -4.07 -2.28
CA ARG A 21 -0.58 -5.02 -1.65
C ARG A 21 0.08 -4.40 -0.42
N ILE A 22 0.50 -5.23 0.52
CA ILE A 22 1.34 -4.77 1.62
C ILE A 22 2.78 -4.61 1.13
N CYS A 23 3.43 -3.54 1.57
CA CYS A 23 4.83 -3.28 1.28
C CYS A 23 5.60 -2.84 2.53
N ARG A 24 6.92 -2.91 2.44
CA ARG A 24 7.84 -2.40 3.46
C ARG A 24 8.81 -1.41 2.84
N VAL A 25 8.92 -0.23 3.41
CA VAL A 25 9.92 0.76 3.00
C VAL A 25 11.29 0.29 3.50
N ILE A 26 12.15 -0.15 2.58
CA ILE A 26 13.53 -0.56 2.90
C ILE A 26 14.39 0.67 3.17
N GLU A 27 14.15 1.76 2.45
CA GLU A 27 14.92 2.99 2.56
C GLU A 27 14.07 4.19 2.13
N ALA A 28 14.14 5.30 2.87
CA ALA A 28 13.50 6.57 2.51
C ALA A 28 14.48 7.73 2.69
N VAL A 29 14.86 8.36 1.58
CA VAL A 29 15.78 9.50 1.55
C VAL A 29 15.07 10.75 1.05
N GLN A 30 15.60 11.94 1.38
CA GLN A 30 15.09 13.21 0.87
C GLN A 30 15.18 13.24 -0.66
N HIS A 31 14.14 13.73 -1.33
CA HIS A 31 14.18 13.91 -2.78
C HIS A 31 15.14 15.06 -3.13
N PRO A 32 16.11 14.89 -4.06
CA PRO A 32 17.13 15.89 -4.37
C PRO A 32 16.55 17.18 -4.95
N ASN A 33 15.41 17.08 -5.63
CA ASN A 33 14.76 18.20 -6.32
C ASN A 33 13.41 18.62 -5.69
N ALA A 34 13.08 18.18 -4.47
CA ALA A 34 11.81 18.54 -3.85
C ALA A 34 11.89 18.48 -2.32
N ASP A 35 11.51 19.57 -1.65
CA ASP A 35 11.64 19.71 -0.19
C ASP A 35 10.67 18.81 0.59
N ARG A 36 9.50 18.51 0.03
CA ARG A 36 8.42 17.78 0.72
C ARG A 36 8.27 16.32 0.27
N LEU A 37 9.15 15.84 -0.61
CA LEU A 37 9.06 14.50 -1.15
C LEU A 37 10.23 13.64 -0.67
N ARG A 38 9.99 12.34 -0.57
CA ARG A 38 11.00 11.33 -0.30
C ARG A 38 11.10 10.38 -1.48
N GLN A 39 12.32 9.97 -1.81
CA GLN A 39 12.55 8.80 -2.66
C GLN A 39 12.61 7.58 -1.75
N CYS A 40 11.67 6.66 -1.95
CA CYS A 40 11.53 5.45 -1.16
C CYS A 40 11.85 4.23 -2.03
N ARG A 41 12.66 3.33 -1.49
CA ARG A 41 12.79 1.96 -2.01
C ARG A 41 11.90 1.06 -1.19
N VAL A 42 10.95 0.40 -1.85
CA VAL A 42 9.91 -0.41 -1.20
C VAL A 42 10.02 -1.87 -1.63
N GLU A 43 9.93 -2.76 -0.66
CA GLU A 43 9.81 -4.20 -0.86
C GLU A 43 8.33 -4.56 -0.98
N THR A 44 7.98 -5.36 -1.98
CA THR A 44 6.61 -5.79 -2.24
C THR A 44 6.55 -7.28 -2.55
N TRP A 45 5.37 -7.90 -2.39
CA TRP A 45 5.15 -9.32 -2.67
C TRP A 45 4.04 -9.49 -3.71
N PRO A 46 4.38 -9.41 -5.01
CA PRO A 46 3.37 -9.41 -6.07
C PRO A 46 2.58 -10.72 -6.18
N ASN A 47 3.23 -11.83 -5.84
CA ASN A 47 2.70 -13.19 -5.98
C ASN A 47 2.34 -13.83 -4.63
N GLY A 48 2.17 -13.03 -3.58
CA GLY A 48 1.85 -13.49 -2.23
C GLY A 48 3.06 -13.56 -1.27
N PRO A 49 2.80 -13.72 0.03
CA PRO A 49 3.81 -13.58 1.08
C PRO A 49 4.91 -14.65 1.04
N ASP A 50 4.63 -15.81 0.48
CA ASP A 50 5.59 -16.93 0.35
C ASP A 50 6.41 -16.87 -0.95
N ALA A 51 6.11 -15.90 -1.84
CA ALA A 51 6.83 -15.70 -3.08
C ALA A 51 8.04 -14.76 -2.90
N PRO A 52 9.00 -14.76 -3.85
CA PRO A 52 10.09 -13.79 -3.83
C PRO A 52 9.57 -12.35 -3.78
N SER A 53 10.21 -11.52 -2.95
CA SER A 53 9.91 -10.09 -2.93
C SER A 53 10.52 -9.38 -4.13
N GLU A 54 9.89 -8.26 -4.50
CA GLU A 54 10.38 -7.36 -5.54
C GLU A 54 10.61 -5.97 -4.94
N GLU A 55 11.76 -5.37 -5.27
CA GLU A 55 12.08 -4.00 -4.90
C GLU A 55 11.61 -3.03 -5.98
N VAL A 56 10.91 -1.97 -5.56
CA VAL A 56 10.40 -0.92 -6.43
C VAL A 56 10.82 0.44 -5.89
N GLN A 57 11.17 1.37 -6.77
CA GLN A 57 11.42 2.76 -6.39
C GLN A 57 10.15 3.59 -6.55
N VAL A 58 9.76 4.33 -5.51
CA VAL A 58 8.59 5.21 -5.50
C VAL A 58 8.93 6.56 -4.90
N VAL A 59 8.21 7.61 -5.31
CA VAL A 59 8.26 8.93 -4.67
C VAL A 59 7.04 9.07 -3.77
N CYS A 60 7.25 9.40 -2.50
CA CYS A 60 6.17 9.59 -1.52
C CYS A 60 6.26 10.96 -0.86
N GLY A 61 5.14 11.67 -0.77
CA GLY A 61 5.04 12.98 -0.10
C GLY A 61 4.47 12.94 1.31
N ALA A 62 4.14 11.75 1.83
CA ALA A 62 3.56 11.64 3.17
C ALA A 62 4.60 11.99 4.25
N PRO A 63 4.27 12.83 5.24
CA PRO A 63 5.24 13.30 6.23
C PRO A 63 5.77 12.17 7.14
N ASN A 64 5.03 11.07 7.25
CA ASN A 64 5.38 9.89 8.03
C ASN A 64 6.18 8.82 7.26
N ALA A 65 6.44 9.02 5.96
CA ALA A 65 7.23 8.09 5.15
C ALA A 65 8.67 8.01 5.66
N ARG A 66 9.09 6.81 6.11
CA ARG A 66 10.39 6.57 6.72
C ARG A 66 10.84 5.13 6.48
N THR A 67 12.15 4.89 6.55
CA THR A 67 12.72 3.54 6.54
C THR A 67 12.07 2.66 7.62
N GLY A 68 11.71 1.43 7.24
CA GLY A 68 11.04 0.46 8.10
C GLY A 68 9.51 0.60 8.18
N LEU A 69 8.91 1.60 7.54
CA LEU A 69 7.44 1.72 7.51
C LEU A 69 6.83 0.58 6.69
N VAL A 70 5.85 -0.12 7.28
CA VAL A 70 4.96 -1.03 6.55
C VAL A 70 3.73 -0.24 6.11
N GLY A 71 3.39 -0.35 4.83
CA GLY A 71 2.30 0.42 4.22
C GLY A 71 1.57 -0.36 3.15
N VAL A 72 0.68 0.35 2.45
CA VAL A 72 -0.08 -0.17 1.32
C VAL A 72 0.55 0.35 0.03
N PHE A 73 0.80 -0.55 -0.90
CA PHE A 73 1.33 -0.28 -2.22
C PHE A 73 0.26 -0.50 -3.28
N ALA A 74 0.14 0.46 -4.18
CA ALA A 74 -0.69 0.38 -5.39
C ALA A 74 0.24 0.15 -6.59
N PRO A 75 0.29 -1.07 -7.15
CA PRO A 75 1.03 -1.34 -8.37
C PRO A 75 0.57 -0.49 -9.56
N ILE A 76 1.42 -0.43 -10.60
CA ILE A 76 1.04 0.20 -11.87
C ILE A 76 -0.20 -0.51 -12.42
N GLY A 77 -1.21 0.28 -12.81
CA GLY A 77 -2.49 -0.23 -13.31
C GLY A 77 -3.58 -0.40 -12.24
N THR A 78 -3.27 -0.19 -10.95
CA THR A 78 -4.28 -0.19 -9.88
C THR A 78 -5.19 1.04 -9.98
N HIS A 79 -6.50 0.81 -9.88
CA HIS A 79 -7.50 1.86 -9.73
C HIS A 79 -7.66 2.25 -8.24
N VAL A 80 -7.60 3.54 -7.94
CA VAL A 80 -7.88 4.07 -6.59
C VAL A 80 -9.34 4.52 -6.56
N PRO A 81 -10.19 3.94 -5.68
CA PRO A 81 -11.61 4.29 -5.59
C PRO A 81 -11.87 5.70 -5.03
#